data_AF-A0A358AYT1-F1
#
_entry.id   AF-A0A358AYT1-F1
#
_cell.length_a   1.000
_cell.length_b   1.000
_cell.length_c   1.000
_cell.angle_alpha   90.00
_cell.angle_beta   90.00
_cell.angle_gamma   90.00
#
_symmetry.space_group_name_H-M   'P 1'
#
loop_
_entity.id
_entity.type
_entity.pdbx_description
1 polymer ?
#
loop_
_entity_poly.entity_id
_entity_poly.type
_entity_poly.pdbx_seq_one_letter_code
_entity_poly.pdbx_strand_id
1 'polypeptide(L)'
;MRAIIVAPGGGYGNHEAVDIGHVLSSSLALPRLALVVIKSNQKLYEVTSTRRSYNEGCIAAHALDLVGDRWALLVVRELMLGARRFSALREGLPGISANVLTQRLEGLEAAGLVSRAILPDPARVQVYALTDAGLGLWPVLRALCHWGAAQPGHDPRQFISPTALMLSMRAMCARDRAGAHVVQMQLGADRFIIRTAPGAYRVARGDSPAAPLRFTGQANAMAAAIYGPRPLAECAQGLIGFEGDLAEGQAFVDLFRLR
;
A
#
# COMPACT_ATOMS: atom_id res chain seq x y z
N MET A 1 16.90 16.69 -17.54
CA MET A 1 15.45 16.41 -17.47
C MET A 1 15.27 14.96 -17.89
N ARG A 2 14.94 14.03 -16.98
CA ARG A 2 14.81 12.60 -17.28
C ARG A 2 13.36 12.18 -17.05
N ALA A 3 12.71 11.64 -18.07
CA ALA A 3 11.42 10.98 -17.94
C ALA A 3 11.66 9.47 -17.75
N ILE A 4 11.06 8.87 -16.73
CA ILE A 4 11.07 7.42 -16.54
C ILE A 4 9.69 6.92 -16.98
N ILE A 5 9.66 6.10 -18.04
CA ILE A 5 8.46 5.40 -18.48
C ILE A 5 8.44 4.06 -17.75
N VAL A 6 7.46 3.84 -16.88
CA VAL A 6 7.23 2.53 -16.25
C VAL A 6 6.09 1.84 -16.97
N ALA A 7 6.40 0.83 -17.78
CA ALA A 7 5.40 -0.07 -18.36
C ALA A 7 5.02 -1.19 -17.35
N PRO A 8 3.77 -1.64 -17.30
CA PRO A 8 3.38 -2.75 -16.43
C PRO A 8 3.78 -4.08 -17.11
N GLY A 9 4.84 -4.74 -16.63
CA GLY A 9 5.11 -6.14 -16.98
C GLY A 9 6.55 -6.60 -17.27
N GLY A 10 7.58 -5.76 -17.12
CA GLY A 10 8.97 -6.17 -17.37
C GLY A 10 9.74 -6.54 -16.09
N GLY A 11 10.40 -7.70 -16.08
CA GLY A 11 11.32 -8.12 -15.03
C GLY A 11 12.56 -7.21 -14.92
N TYR A 12 13.15 -7.16 -13.73
CA TYR A 12 14.35 -6.38 -13.43
C TYR A 12 15.56 -6.86 -14.25
N GLY A 13 16.02 -6.04 -15.20
CA GLY A 13 17.28 -6.25 -15.91
C GLY A 13 17.59 -5.07 -16.84
N ASN A 14 18.61 -4.29 -16.50
CA ASN A 14 19.33 -3.28 -17.29
C ASN A 14 18.51 -2.29 -18.15
N HIS A 15 18.36 -1.05 -17.66
CA HIS A 15 17.90 0.08 -18.48
C HIS A 15 19.06 1.02 -18.80
N GLU A 16 19.58 0.92 -20.02
CA GLU A 16 20.32 2.01 -20.68
C GLU A 16 19.38 3.19 -20.99
N ALA A 17 19.90 4.40 -20.89
CA ALA A 17 19.17 5.63 -21.17
C ALA A 17 18.99 5.79 -22.69
N VAL A 18 17.75 5.82 -23.17
CA VAL A 18 17.43 6.13 -24.58
C VAL A 18 16.97 7.58 -24.70
N ASP A 19 17.60 8.30 -25.64
CA ASP A 19 17.36 9.71 -25.94
C ASP A 19 16.08 9.90 -26.78
N ILE A 20 15.26 10.91 -26.46
CA ILE A 20 13.87 11.06 -26.94
C ILE A 20 13.82 11.81 -28.29
N GLY A 21 14.67 11.42 -29.24
CA GLY A 21 14.78 12.06 -30.55
C GLY A 21 14.05 11.37 -31.72
N HIS A 22 13.55 10.14 -31.57
CA HIS A 22 13.26 9.34 -32.77
C HIS A 22 12.13 8.31 -32.74
N VAL A 23 11.03 8.55 -32.01
CA VAL A 23 9.84 7.68 -32.10
C VAL A 23 8.56 8.50 -32.25
N LEU A 24 8.41 9.16 -33.40
CA LEU A 24 7.14 9.65 -33.91
C LEU A 24 6.93 9.14 -35.35
N SER A 25 6.81 7.81 -35.51
CA SER A 25 6.28 7.21 -36.74
C SER A 25 5.93 5.73 -36.51
N SER A 26 4.82 5.48 -35.83
CA SER A 26 4.08 4.21 -35.97
C SER A 26 2.76 4.29 -35.24
N SER A 27 1.69 4.33 -36.03
CA SER A 27 0.29 4.33 -35.64
C SER A 27 -0.10 3.01 -34.96
N LEU A 28 -0.19 2.99 -33.63
CA LEU A 28 -0.93 1.97 -32.87
C LEU A 28 -1.54 2.63 -31.64
N ALA A 29 -2.88 2.54 -31.54
CA ALA A 29 -3.68 3.12 -30.49
C ALA A 29 -3.35 2.50 -29.12
N LEU A 30 -2.76 3.30 -28.22
CA LEU A 30 -2.56 2.96 -26.81
C LEU A 30 -3.65 3.63 -25.95
N PRO A 31 -4.12 2.99 -24.85
CA PRO A 31 -5.09 3.60 -23.94
C PRO A 31 -4.45 4.80 -23.21
N ARG A 32 -5.26 5.83 -22.95
CA ARG A 32 -4.85 7.10 -22.31
C ARG A 32 -4.24 6.86 -20.92
N LEU A 33 -2.93 6.67 -20.85
CA LEU A 33 -2.14 6.77 -19.63
C LEU A 33 -2.16 8.23 -19.16
N ALA A 34 -2.69 8.47 -17.96
CA ALA A 34 -2.59 9.76 -17.31
C ALA A 34 -1.14 9.95 -16.83
N LEU A 35 -0.36 10.73 -17.57
CA LEU A 35 0.99 11.16 -17.18
C LEU A 35 0.86 12.12 -15.99
N VAL A 36 1.11 11.66 -14.77
CA VAL A 36 1.23 12.53 -13.60
C VAL A 36 2.65 13.09 -13.58
N VAL A 37 2.79 14.36 -13.99
CA VAL A 37 4.05 15.09 -13.92
C VAL A 37 4.30 15.50 -12.47
N ILE A 38 5.21 14.78 -11.79
CA ILE A 38 5.67 15.14 -10.45
C ILE A 38 6.77 16.19 -10.59
N LYS A 39 6.49 17.44 -10.20
CA LYS A 39 7.51 18.48 -10.14
C LYS A 39 8.38 18.25 -8.91
N SER A 40 9.63 17.85 -9.11
CA SER A 40 10.67 17.94 -8.08
C SER A 40 10.96 19.43 -7.84
N ASN A 41 10.59 19.93 -6.66
CA ASN A 41 10.88 21.29 -6.23
C ASN A 41 11.90 21.22 -5.09
N GLN A 42 13.18 21.03 -5.43
CA GLN A 42 14.28 21.20 -4.48
C GLN A 42 14.49 22.70 -4.25
N LYS A 43 13.73 23.27 -3.31
CA LYS A 43 14.17 24.47 -2.60
C LYS A 43 14.81 23.98 -1.29
N LEU A 44 16.05 24.40 -1.06
CA LEU A 44 16.74 24.26 0.22
C LEU A 44 16.06 25.21 1.21
N TYR A 45 15.01 24.72 1.88
CA TYR A 45 14.53 25.34 3.10
C TYR A 45 15.36 24.74 4.22
N GLU A 46 16.06 25.58 4.98
CA GLU A 46 16.62 25.19 6.27
C GLU A 46 15.43 24.95 7.22
N VAL A 47 14.80 23.79 7.09
CA VAL A 47 13.77 23.37 8.04
C VAL A 47 14.52 23.08 9.32
N THR A 48 14.49 24.02 10.26
CA THR A 48 14.85 23.79 11.66
C THR A 48 13.78 22.88 12.29
N SER A 49 13.59 21.70 11.72
CA SER A 49 12.95 20.60 12.42
C SER A 49 14.01 20.09 13.35
N THR A 50 13.84 20.33 14.65
CA THR A 50 14.56 19.63 15.71
C THR A 50 14.14 18.17 15.70
N ARG A 51 14.47 17.46 14.60
CA ARG A 51 14.34 16.02 14.52
C ARG A 51 15.22 15.50 15.64
N ARG A 52 14.60 14.89 16.65
CA ARG A 52 15.35 14.22 17.71
C ARG A 52 16.21 13.17 17.03
N SER A 53 17.52 13.35 17.10
CA SER A 53 18.49 12.38 16.60
C SER A 53 19.04 11.57 17.77
N TYR A 54 19.27 10.29 17.55
CA TYR A 54 20.00 9.43 18.49
C TYR A 54 21.49 9.83 18.61
N ASN A 55 22.03 10.61 17.67
CA ASN A 55 23.46 10.98 17.61
C ASN A 55 24.41 9.77 17.71
N GLU A 56 24.02 8.67 17.06
CA GLU A 56 24.73 7.39 17.08
C GLU A 56 25.13 6.99 15.67
N GLY A 57 26.32 6.40 15.50
CA GLY A 57 26.82 5.91 14.21
C GLY A 57 26.15 4.63 13.69
N CYS A 58 25.15 4.11 14.39
CA CYS A 58 24.44 2.90 14.00
C CYS A 58 23.44 3.19 12.86
N ILE A 59 23.52 2.40 11.78
CA ILE A 59 22.60 2.54 10.63
C ILE A 59 21.13 2.31 11.01
N ALA A 60 20.86 1.50 12.04
CA ALA A 60 19.51 1.31 12.55
C ALA A 60 19.01 2.54 13.32
N ALA A 61 19.88 3.16 14.13
CA ALA A 61 19.57 4.42 14.80
C ALA A 61 19.29 5.53 13.78
N HIS A 62 20.09 5.60 12.71
CA HIS A 62 19.81 6.52 11.60
C HIS A 62 18.45 6.28 10.94
N ALA A 63 18.06 5.02 10.71
CA ALA A 63 16.72 4.72 10.20
C ALA A 63 15.63 5.18 11.19
N LEU A 64 15.84 5.00 12.51
CA LEU A 64 14.91 5.45 13.53
C LEU A 64 14.84 6.99 13.65
N ASP A 65 15.89 7.73 13.32
CA ASP A 65 15.81 9.20 13.18
C ASP A 65 14.83 9.62 12.07
N LEU A 66 14.71 8.80 11.01
CA LEU A 66 13.84 9.08 9.88
C LEU A 66 12.39 8.64 10.13
N VAL A 67 12.19 7.45 10.68
CA VAL A 67 10.87 6.77 10.75
C VAL A 67 10.50 6.18 12.12
N GLY A 68 11.33 6.38 13.15
CA GLY A 68 11.17 5.78 14.47
C GLY A 68 10.12 6.45 15.37
N ASP A 69 9.55 7.57 14.95
CA ASP A 69 8.42 8.15 15.65
C ASP A 69 7.14 7.30 15.48
N ARG A 70 6.22 7.39 16.46
CA ARG A 70 5.00 6.58 16.55
C ARG A 70 4.14 6.53 15.27
N TRP A 71 4.12 7.60 14.46
CA TRP A 71 3.17 7.75 13.36
C TRP A 71 3.83 7.66 11.98
N ALA A 72 5.13 7.91 11.84
CA ALA A 72 5.81 7.92 10.55
C ALA A 72 5.59 6.64 9.74
N LEU A 73 5.90 5.47 10.31
CA LEU A 73 5.68 4.19 9.61
C LEU A 73 4.21 3.88 9.34
N LEU A 74 3.28 4.38 10.15
CA LEU A 74 1.84 4.21 9.92
C LEU A 74 1.35 5.09 8.77
N VAL A 75 1.88 6.31 8.63
CA VAL A 75 1.64 7.17 7.45
C VAL A 75 2.20 6.52 6.19
N VAL A 76 3.43 5.99 6.25
CA VAL A 76 4.05 5.24 5.14
C VAL A 76 3.18 4.03 4.76
N ARG A 77 2.70 3.26 5.74
CA ARG A 77 1.79 2.13 5.53
C ARG A 77 0.54 2.53 4.72
N GLU A 78 -0.12 3.63 5.09
CA GLU A 78 -1.34 4.07 4.38
C GLU A 78 -1.09 4.53 2.93
N LEU A 79 0.13 4.92 2.60
CA LEU A 79 0.55 5.35 1.25
C LEU A 79 1.11 4.22 0.38
N MET A 80 1.31 3.03 0.94
CA MET A 80 1.98 1.92 0.25
C MET A 80 1.23 1.40 -0.99
N LEU A 81 -0.08 1.64 -1.05
CA LEU A 81 -0.95 1.19 -2.17
C LEU A 81 -1.39 2.36 -3.06
N GLY A 82 -0.60 3.43 -3.10
CA GLY A 82 -0.79 4.57 -3.99
C GLY A 82 -1.11 5.87 -3.26
N ALA A 83 -1.24 6.94 -4.05
CA ALA A 83 -1.40 8.29 -3.53
C ALA A 83 -2.73 8.49 -2.77
N ARG A 84 -2.70 9.28 -1.69
CA ARG A 84 -3.88 9.53 -0.83
C ARG A 84 -4.00 11.01 -0.49
N ARG A 85 -5.24 11.50 -0.42
CA ARG A 85 -5.58 12.82 0.15
C ARG A 85 -5.36 12.83 1.66
N PHE A 86 -5.13 14.01 2.24
CA PHE A 86 -4.94 14.18 3.68
C PHE A 86 -6.07 13.57 4.52
N SER A 87 -7.33 13.82 4.17
CA SER A 87 -8.48 13.29 4.91
C SER A 87 -8.53 11.77 4.89
N ALA A 88 -8.21 11.14 3.76
CA ALA A 88 -8.18 9.69 3.63
C ALA A 88 -7.03 9.04 4.42
N LEU A 89 -5.90 9.75 4.61
CA LEU A 89 -4.84 9.31 5.52
C LEU A 89 -5.32 9.38 6.97
N ARG A 90 -5.97 10.49 7.36
CA ARG A 90 -6.51 10.67 8.72
C ARG A 90 -7.58 9.64 9.07
N GLU A 91 -8.46 9.31 8.13
CA GLU A 91 -9.48 8.25 8.26
C GLU A 91 -8.84 6.86 8.50
N GLY A 92 -7.71 6.58 7.85
CA GLY A 92 -6.96 5.31 8.04
C GLY A 92 -6.10 5.25 9.30
N LEU A 93 -6.01 6.35 10.06
CA LEU A 93 -5.14 6.52 11.23
C LEU A 93 -5.94 7.07 12.42
N PRO A 94 -6.91 6.32 12.97
CA PRO A 94 -7.68 6.80 14.12
C PRO A 94 -6.75 7.16 15.29
N GLY A 95 -7.00 8.31 15.91
CA GLY A 95 -6.20 8.85 17.00
C GLY A 95 -5.06 9.79 16.60
N ILE A 96 -4.75 9.94 15.30
CA ILE A 96 -3.81 10.99 14.86
C ILE A 96 -4.52 12.35 14.80
N SER A 97 -3.92 13.39 15.40
CA SER A 97 -4.42 14.76 15.22
C SER A 97 -4.01 15.31 13.85
N ALA A 98 -4.75 16.30 13.35
CA ALA A 98 -4.40 16.94 12.07
C ALA A 98 -2.99 17.56 12.11
N ASN A 99 -2.64 18.23 13.22
CA ASN A 99 -1.32 18.82 13.40
C ASN A 99 -0.20 17.77 13.38
N VAL A 100 -0.40 16.64 14.08
CA VAL A 100 0.59 15.55 14.07
C VAL A 100 0.72 14.95 12.67
N LEU A 101 -0.39 14.71 11.95
CA LEU A 101 -0.32 14.20 10.58
C LEU A 101 0.44 15.16 9.65
N THR A 102 0.20 16.46 9.73
CA THR A 102 0.94 17.48 8.98
C THR A 102 2.44 17.39 9.26
N GLN A 103 2.83 17.43 10.55
CA GLN A 103 4.24 17.34 10.95
C GLN A 103 4.92 16.05 10.45
N ARG A 104 4.19 14.94 10.40
CA ARG A 104 4.72 13.66 9.87
C ARG A 104 4.90 13.69 8.37
N LEU A 105 3.94 14.23 7.63
CA LEU A 105 4.05 14.37 6.18
C LEU A 105 5.21 15.30 5.80
N GLU A 106 5.38 16.42 6.51
CA GLU A 106 6.51 17.33 6.32
C GLU A 106 7.85 16.67 6.62
N GLY A 107 7.96 15.93 7.74
CA GLY A 107 9.19 15.21 8.10
C GLY A 107 9.54 14.08 7.12
N LEU A 108 8.54 13.37 6.60
CA LEU A 108 8.75 12.33 5.57
C LEU A 108 9.09 12.94 4.21
N GLU A 109 8.55 14.11 3.86
CA GLU A 109 8.92 14.86 2.65
C GLU A 109 10.35 15.39 2.74
N ALA A 110 10.73 15.98 3.88
CA ALA A 110 12.11 16.41 4.13
C ALA A 110 13.12 15.25 4.10
N ALA A 111 12.70 14.04 4.48
CA ALA A 111 13.50 12.82 4.36
C ALA A 111 13.53 12.23 2.94
N GLY A 112 12.80 12.81 1.97
CA GLY A 112 12.69 12.27 0.62
C GLY A 112 11.90 10.97 0.51
N LEU A 113 11.10 10.61 1.52
CA LEU A 113 10.30 9.38 1.56
C LEU A 113 8.88 9.58 1.02
N VAL A 114 8.35 10.80 1.14
CA VAL A 114 7.03 11.20 0.63
C VAL A 114 7.18 12.38 -0.31
N SER A 115 6.32 12.45 -1.32
CA SER A 115 6.16 13.62 -2.18
C SER A 115 4.71 14.09 -2.16
N ARG A 116 4.51 15.41 -2.27
CA ARG A 116 3.18 15.99 -2.51
C ARG A 116 2.96 16.18 -4.01
N ALA A 117 1.76 15.90 -4.47
CA ALA A 117 1.32 16.19 -5.83
C ALA A 117 -0.08 16.80 -5.83
N ILE A 118 -0.41 17.56 -6.86
CA ILE A 118 -1.78 18.01 -7.13
C ILE A 118 -2.28 17.16 -8.28
N LEU A 119 -3.36 16.40 -8.06
CA LEU A 119 -4.01 15.68 -9.14
C LEU A 119 -4.57 16.69 -10.17
N PRO A 120 -4.46 16.41 -11.47
CA PRO A 120 -5.02 17.27 -12.49
C PRO A 120 -6.56 17.32 -12.38
N ASP A 121 -7.15 18.24 -13.14
CA ASP A 121 -8.61 18.37 -13.24
C ASP A 121 -9.28 17.03 -13.64
N PRO A 122 -10.52 16.79 -13.19
CA PRO A 122 -11.44 17.72 -12.52
C PRO A 122 -11.32 17.74 -10.98
N ALA A 123 -10.47 16.91 -10.38
CA ALA A 123 -10.37 16.82 -8.93
C ALA A 123 -9.63 18.01 -8.31
N ARG A 124 -8.51 18.42 -8.91
CA ARG A 124 -7.60 19.47 -8.39
C ARG A 124 -7.31 19.31 -6.88
N VAL A 125 -7.09 18.06 -6.45
CA VAL A 125 -6.88 17.70 -5.05
C VAL A 125 -5.39 17.46 -4.77
N GLN A 126 -4.90 18.00 -3.65
CA GLN A 126 -3.58 17.65 -3.13
C GLN A 126 -3.58 16.23 -2.57
N VAL A 127 -2.63 15.44 -3.02
CA VAL A 127 -2.36 14.07 -2.58
C VAL A 127 -0.91 13.91 -2.16
N TYR A 128 -0.66 12.90 -1.34
CA TYR A 128 0.66 12.48 -0.92
C TYR A 128 0.95 11.10 -1.50
N ALA A 129 2.18 10.84 -1.91
CA ALA A 129 2.63 9.57 -2.45
C ALA A 129 4.01 9.21 -1.91
N LEU A 130 4.31 7.93 -1.75
CA LEU A 130 5.67 7.50 -1.46
C LEU A 130 6.58 7.73 -2.67
N THR A 131 7.81 8.11 -2.41
CA THR A 131 8.91 8.02 -3.39
C THR A 131 9.40 6.57 -3.50
N ASP A 132 10.35 6.30 -4.40
CA ASP A 132 10.99 4.98 -4.46
C ASP A 132 11.68 4.62 -3.14
N ALA A 133 12.30 5.59 -2.48
CA ALA A 133 12.89 5.41 -1.16
C ALA A 133 11.81 5.08 -0.10
N GLY A 134 10.66 5.76 -0.15
CA GLY A 134 9.52 5.46 0.72
C GLY A 134 8.92 4.06 0.50
N LEU A 135 8.80 3.63 -0.76
CA LEU A 135 8.37 2.27 -1.12
C LEU A 135 9.38 1.21 -0.65
N GLY A 136 10.66 1.58 -0.58
CA GLY A 136 11.75 0.78 -0.01
C GLY A 136 11.55 0.38 1.46
N LEU A 137 10.61 1.00 2.19
CA LEU A 137 10.26 0.64 3.57
C LEU A 137 9.34 -0.59 3.68
N TRP A 138 8.83 -1.13 2.56
CA TRP A 138 7.99 -2.33 2.58
C TRP A 138 8.60 -3.52 3.35
N PRO A 139 9.89 -3.89 3.18
CA PRO A 139 10.50 -4.98 3.94
C PRO A 139 10.48 -4.75 5.46
N VAL A 140 10.64 -3.49 5.92
CA VAL A 140 10.56 -3.12 7.34
C VAL A 140 9.14 -3.31 7.86
N LEU A 141 8.14 -2.80 7.15
CA LEU A 141 6.73 -3.01 7.52
C LEU A 141 6.35 -4.49 7.53
N ARG A 142 6.83 -5.26 6.56
CA ARG A 142 6.63 -6.72 6.51
C ARG A 142 7.26 -7.41 7.72
N ALA A 143 8.48 -7.02 8.11
CA ALA A 143 9.14 -7.57 9.30
C ALA A 143 8.34 -7.23 10.57
N LEU A 144 7.86 -5.99 10.71
CA LEU A 144 7.00 -5.58 11.82
C LEU A 144 5.69 -6.37 11.88
N CYS A 145 5.06 -6.67 10.74
CA CYS A 145 3.86 -7.50 10.72
C CYS A 145 4.13 -8.92 11.26
N HIS A 146 5.21 -9.58 10.84
CA HIS A 146 5.54 -10.92 11.34
C HIS A 146 5.93 -10.89 12.81
N TRP A 147 6.81 -9.95 13.19
CA TRP A 147 7.25 -9.83 14.58
C TRP A 147 6.06 -9.54 15.51
N GLY A 148 5.17 -8.62 15.09
CA GLY A 148 3.98 -8.25 15.85
C GLY A 148 2.93 -9.36 15.94
N ALA A 149 2.76 -10.20 14.91
CA ALA A 149 1.86 -11.36 14.96
C ALA A 149 2.29 -12.38 16.03
N ALA A 150 3.60 -12.50 16.27
CA ALA A 150 4.17 -13.37 17.31
C ALA A 150 4.12 -12.77 18.73
N GLN A 151 3.74 -11.50 18.90
CA GLN A 151 3.65 -10.87 20.22
C GLN A 151 2.24 -11.02 20.83
N PRO A 152 2.13 -11.23 22.16
CA PRO A 152 0.83 -11.26 22.83
C PRO A 152 0.15 -9.88 22.83
N GLY A 153 -1.18 -9.87 23.03
CA GLY A 153 -1.95 -8.64 23.23
C GLY A 153 -2.56 -8.02 21.97
N HIS A 154 -2.48 -8.69 20.82
CA HIS A 154 -3.21 -8.27 19.62
C HIS A 154 -4.74 -8.45 19.83
N ASP A 155 -5.50 -7.35 19.72
CA ASP A 155 -6.97 -7.38 19.74
C ASP A 155 -7.52 -7.19 18.31
N PRO A 156 -8.02 -8.26 17.66
CA PRO A 156 -8.53 -8.20 16.28
C PRO A 156 -9.85 -7.40 16.14
N ARG A 157 -10.46 -6.98 17.26
CA ARG A 157 -11.67 -6.15 17.27
C ARG A 157 -11.35 -4.66 17.12
N GLN A 158 -10.09 -4.25 17.36
CA GLN A 158 -9.67 -2.86 17.16
C GLN A 158 -9.64 -2.52 15.68
N PHE A 159 -9.89 -1.25 15.36
CA PHE A 159 -9.95 -0.75 13.99
C PHE A 159 -8.73 -1.18 13.16
N ILE A 160 -8.99 -1.70 11.96
CA ILE A 160 -7.99 -1.89 10.91
C ILE A 160 -8.43 -1.12 9.66
N SER A 161 -7.54 -0.30 9.11
CA SER A 161 -7.82 0.38 7.84
C SER A 161 -7.86 -0.63 6.69
N PRO A 162 -8.60 -0.35 5.60
CA PRO A 162 -8.54 -1.18 4.39
C PRO A 162 -7.11 -1.39 3.87
N THR A 163 -6.27 -0.34 3.87
CA THR A 163 -4.87 -0.44 3.46
C THR A 163 -4.08 -1.38 4.36
N ALA A 164 -4.24 -1.25 5.68
CA ALA A 164 -3.54 -2.07 6.66
C ALA A 164 -3.91 -3.55 6.52
N LEU A 165 -5.18 -3.87 6.26
CA LEU A 165 -5.62 -5.25 5.99
C LEU A 165 -4.97 -5.81 4.71
N MET A 166 -4.96 -5.06 3.61
CA MET A 166 -4.32 -5.52 2.37
C MET A 166 -2.82 -5.77 2.53
N LEU A 167 -2.12 -4.93 3.30
CA LEU A 167 -0.70 -5.10 3.57
C LEU A 167 -0.43 -6.24 4.56
N SER A 168 -1.29 -6.45 5.55
CA SER A 168 -1.17 -7.61 6.44
C SER A 168 -1.35 -8.90 5.63
N MET A 169 -2.34 -8.97 4.74
CA MET A 169 -2.53 -10.12 3.84
C MET A 169 -1.30 -10.34 2.95
N ARG A 170 -0.74 -9.26 2.38
CA ARG A 170 0.51 -9.32 1.60
C ARG A 170 1.68 -9.88 2.42
N ALA A 171 1.77 -9.51 3.69
CA ALA A 171 2.83 -9.98 4.59
C ALA A 171 2.65 -11.45 4.96
N MET A 172 1.42 -11.85 5.33
CA MET A 172 1.04 -13.15 5.90
C MET A 172 0.71 -14.23 4.86
N CYS A 173 0.80 -13.92 3.56
CA CYS A 173 0.54 -14.86 2.49
C CYS A 173 1.60 -15.98 2.45
N ALA A 174 1.16 -17.24 2.50
CA ALA A 174 1.93 -18.43 2.19
C ALA A 174 2.16 -18.54 0.66
N ARG A 175 3.04 -17.68 0.15
CA ARG A 175 3.29 -17.48 -1.30
C ARG A 175 3.75 -18.75 -2.01
N ASP A 176 4.45 -19.61 -1.32
CA ASP A 176 4.93 -20.92 -1.78
C ASP A 176 3.78 -21.89 -2.11
N ARG A 177 2.64 -21.74 -1.42
CA ARG A 177 1.43 -22.56 -1.62
C ARG A 177 0.36 -21.86 -2.46
N ALA A 178 0.62 -20.64 -2.93
CA ALA A 178 -0.38 -19.82 -3.59
C ALA A 178 -0.71 -20.31 -5.00
N GLY A 179 -1.98 -20.65 -5.23
CA GLY A 179 -2.54 -20.84 -6.56
C GLY A 179 -2.70 -19.53 -7.32
N ALA A 180 -3.12 -19.62 -8.58
CA ALA A 180 -3.47 -18.47 -9.38
C ALA A 180 -4.88 -17.99 -9.03
N HIS A 181 -5.00 -16.80 -8.42
CA HIS A 181 -6.29 -16.19 -8.11
C HIS A 181 -6.32 -14.74 -8.57
N VAL A 182 -7.50 -14.28 -8.99
CA VAL A 182 -7.82 -12.87 -9.20
C VAL A 182 -9.01 -12.53 -8.32
N VAL A 183 -8.79 -11.63 -7.36
CA VAL A 183 -9.77 -11.33 -6.32
C VAL A 183 -10.09 -9.84 -6.31
N GLN A 184 -11.37 -9.50 -6.38
CA GLN A 184 -11.86 -8.17 -6.04
C GLN A 184 -12.13 -8.12 -4.53
N MET A 185 -11.51 -7.15 -3.85
CA MET A 185 -11.74 -6.87 -2.45
C MET A 185 -12.39 -5.49 -2.32
N GLN A 186 -13.62 -5.43 -1.82
CA GLN A 186 -14.36 -4.19 -1.57
C GLN A 186 -14.54 -3.99 -0.07
N LEU A 187 -13.86 -2.99 0.48
CA LEU A 187 -13.85 -2.64 1.90
C LEU A 187 -14.48 -1.26 2.10
N GLY A 188 -15.79 -1.24 2.33
CA GLY A 188 -16.57 -0.01 2.30
C GLY A 188 -16.47 0.68 0.92
N ALA A 189 -15.90 1.88 0.89
CA ALA A 189 -15.67 2.63 -0.35
C ALA A 189 -14.33 2.29 -1.04
N ASP A 190 -13.39 1.66 -0.33
CA ASP A 190 -12.11 1.28 -0.91
C ASP A 190 -12.24 -0.02 -1.71
N ARG A 191 -11.59 -0.07 -2.86
CA ARG A 191 -11.57 -1.23 -3.76
C ARG A 191 -10.14 -1.61 -4.11
N PHE A 192 -9.85 -2.91 -4.06
CA PHE A 192 -8.54 -3.47 -4.34
C PHE A 192 -8.67 -4.71 -5.21
N ILE A 193 -7.62 -4.93 -6.01
CA ILE A 193 -7.45 -6.15 -6.79
C ILE A 193 -6.26 -6.89 -6.23
N ILE A 194 -6.48 -8.13 -5.80
CA ILE A 194 -5.42 -9.04 -5.40
C ILE A 194 -5.20 -10.03 -6.54
N ARG A 195 -3.92 -10.25 -6.88
CA ARG A 195 -3.51 -11.32 -7.79
C ARG A 195 -2.47 -12.18 -7.11
N THR A 196 -2.69 -13.48 -7.13
CA THR A 196 -1.73 -14.48 -6.66
C THR A 196 -1.33 -15.38 -7.81
N ALA A 197 -0.14 -15.96 -7.70
CA ALA A 197 0.39 -17.05 -8.50
C ALA A 197 1.46 -17.75 -7.65
N PRO A 198 1.99 -18.92 -8.05
CA PRO A 198 3.06 -19.58 -7.32
C PRO A 198 4.24 -18.62 -7.06
N GLY A 199 4.59 -18.40 -5.78
CA GLY A 199 5.64 -17.48 -5.35
C GLY A 199 5.29 -15.99 -5.39
N ALA A 200 4.11 -15.62 -5.91
CA ALA A 200 3.73 -14.24 -6.17
C ALA A 200 2.42 -13.84 -5.47
N TYR A 201 2.45 -12.64 -4.89
CA TYR A 201 1.27 -11.93 -4.41
C TYR A 201 1.44 -10.46 -4.76
N ARG A 202 0.41 -9.87 -5.35
CA ARG A 202 0.29 -8.45 -5.68
C ARG A 202 -1.07 -7.94 -5.23
N VAL A 203 -1.09 -6.72 -4.72
CA VAL A 203 -2.31 -6.00 -4.38
C VAL A 203 -2.16 -4.56 -4.83
N ALA A 204 -3.22 -4.01 -5.42
CA ALA A 204 -3.30 -2.62 -5.85
C ALA A 204 -4.72 -2.09 -5.65
N ARG A 205 -4.87 -0.77 -5.50
CA ARG A 205 -6.19 -0.13 -5.53
C ARG A 205 -6.79 -0.22 -6.93
N GLY A 206 -8.08 -0.45 -7.02
CA GLY A 206 -8.81 -0.45 -8.28
C GLY A 206 -9.96 -1.45 -8.32
N ASP A 207 -10.54 -1.54 -9.51
CA ASP A 207 -11.68 -2.36 -9.85
C ASP A 207 -11.33 -3.43 -10.87
N SER A 208 -11.83 -4.63 -10.63
CA SER A 208 -11.81 -5.73 -11.58
C SER A 208 -13.20 -6.40 -11.57
N PRO A 209 -14.16 -5.86 -12.35
CA PRO A 209 -15.49 -6.45 -12.46
C PRO A 209 -15.47 -7.91 -12.93
N ALA A 210 -14.44 -8.28 -13.71
CA ALA A 210 -14.22 -9.63 -14.19
C ALA A 210 -13.51 -10.57 -13.19
N ALA A 211 -13.19 -10.12 -11.97
CA ALA A 211 -12.57 -10.99 -10.96
C ALA A 211 -13.54 -12.12 -10.57
N PRO A 212 -13.13 -13.41 -10.66
CA PRO A 212 -13.99 -14.55 -10.34
C PRO A 212 -14.37 -14.62 -8.87
N LEU A 213 -13.49 -14.15 -7.98
CA LEU A 213 -13.73 -14.12 -6.53
C LEU A 213 -13.93 -12.66 -6.10
N ARG A 214 -15.03 -12.38 -5.42
CA ARG A 214 -15.35 -11.04 -4.92
C ARG A 214 -15.75 -11.08 -3.46
N PHE A 215 -15.04 -10.31 -2.66
CA PHE A 215 -15.24 -10.20 -1.22
C PHE A 215 -15.69 -8.77 -0.91
N THR A 216 -16.79 -8.62 -0.17
CA THR A 216 -17.37 -7.33 0.16
C THR A 216 -17.66 -7.23 1.66
N GLY A 217 -17.28 -6.13 2.30
CA GLY A 217 -17.60 -5.92 3.71
C GLY A 217 -16.87 -4.73 4.33
N GLN A 218 -16.88 -4.66 5.66
CA GLN A 218 -16.02 -3.74 6.41
C GLN A 218 -14.67 -4.39 6.72
N ALA A 219 -13.62 -3.59 6.88
CA ALA A 219 -12.26 -4.10 7.05
C ALA A 219 -12.11 -5.04 8.26
N ASN A 220 -12.70 -4.73 9.42
CA ASN A 220 -12.66 -5.63 10.58
C ASN A 220 -13.42 -6.95 10.37
N ALA A 221 -14.60 -6.90 9.74
CA ALA A 221 -15.37 -8.10 9.41
C ALA A 221 -14.61 -8.99 8.40
N MET A 222 -13.97 -8.36 7.41
CA MET A 222 -13.10 -9.04 6.46
C MET A 222 -11.88 -9.65 7.15
N ALA A 223 -11.21 -8.91 8.04
CA ALA A 223 -10.08 -9.45 8.80
C ALA A 223 -10.47 -10.68 9.62
N ALA A 224 -11.66 -10.67 10.23
CA ALA A 224 -12.21 -11.81 10.95
C ALA A 224 -12.53 -13.00 10.04
N ALA A 225 -12.96 -12.76 8.78
CA ALA A 225 -13.16 -13.82 7.79
C ALA A 225 -11.83 -14.38 7.24
N ILE A 226 -10.80 -13.55 7.06
CA ILE A 226 -9.51 -13.96 6.50
C ILE A 226 -8.62 -14.67 7.54
N TYR A 227 -8.57 -14.17 8.77
CA TYR A 227 -7.67 -14.69 9.81
C TYR A 227 -8.37 -15.49 10.91
N GLY A 228 -9.70 -15.44 10.98
CA GLY A 228 -10.46 -16.17 11.97
C GLY A 228 -10.58 -17.66 11.66
N PRO A 229 -11.05 -18.46 12.63
CA PRO A 229 -11.14 -19.91 12.48
C PRO A 229 -12.36 -20.38 11.67
N ARG A 230 -13.32 -19.49 11.38
CA ARG A 230 -14.57 -19.87 10.71
C ARG A 230 -14.34 -20.04 9.20
N PRO A 231 -14.87 -21.10 8.58
CA PRO A 231 -14.86 -21.25 7.13
C PRO A 231 -15.52 -20.06 6.42
N LEU A 232 -15.08 -19.79 5.19
CA LEU A 232 -15.61 -18.75 4.32
C LEU A 232 -17.11 -18.91 4.10
N ALA A 233 -17.59 -20.16 3.93
CA ALA A 233 -19.00 -20.45 3.71
C ALA A 233 -19.89 -19.96 4.86
N GLU A 234 -19.42 -20.04 6.11
CA GLU A 234 -20.14 -19.50 7.28
C GLU A 234 -20.02 -17.97 7.34
N CYS A 235 -18.84 -17.42 7.06
CA CYS A 235 -18.64 -15.97 7.02
C CYS A 235 -19.52 -15.30 5.95
N ALA A 236 -19.75 -15.97 4.82
CA ALA A 236 -20.60 -15.51 3.72
C ALA A 236 -22.10 -15.44 4.08
N GLN A 237 -22.53 -16.06 5.19
CA GLN A 237 -23.93 -16.06 5.65
C GLN A 237 -24.33 -14.81 6.44
N GLY A 238 -23.52 -13.75 6.42
CA GLY A 238 -23.89 -12.46 7.01
C GLY A 238 -22.76 -11.65 7.65
N LEU A 239 -21.55 -12.21 7.77
CA LEU A 239 -20.38 -11.44 8.24
C LEU A 239 -19.80 -10.59 7.11
N ILE A 240 -19.65 -11.20 5.94
CA ILE A 240 -19.18 -10.56 4.70
C ILE A 240 -20.03 -11.02 3.53
N GLY A 241 -20.06 -10.23 2.45
CA GLY A 241 -20.52 -10.69 1.15
C GLY A 241 -19.41 -11.44 0.43
N PHE A 242 -19.78 -12.53 -0.24
CA PHE A 242 -18.89 -13.28 -1.11
C PHE A 242 -19.63 -13.69 -2.40
N GLU A 243 -18.98 -13.50 -3.54
CA GLU A 243 -19.41 -14.00 -4.84
C GLU A 243 -18.25 -14.76 -5.51
N GLY A 244 -18.55 -15.92 -6.10
CA GLY A 244 -17.59 -16.79 -6.75
C GLY A 244 -17.74 -18.23 -6.31
N ASP A 245 -16.80 -19.09 -6.72
CA ASP A 245 -16.73 -20.47 -6.26
C ASP A 245 -16.26 -20.51 -4.80
N LEU A 246 -17.05 -21.14 -3.92
CA LEU A 246 -16.76 -21.18 -2.48
C LEU A 246 -15.51 -22.00 -2.15
N ALA A 247 -15.22 -23.06 -2.90
CA ALA A 247 -14.04 -23.88 -2.67
C ALA A 247 -12.77 -23.13 -3.10
N GLU A 248 -12.80 -22.45 -4.24
CA GLU A 248 -11.72 -21.58 -4.71
C GLU A 248 -11.53 -20.38 -3.76
N GLY A 249 -12.63 -19.78 -3.29
CA GLY A 249 -12.62 -18.73 -2.28
C GLY A 249 -11.98 -19.18 -0.98
N GLN A 250 -12.33 -20.37 -0.47
CA GLN A 250 -11.73 -20.95 0.73
C GLN A 250 -10.24 -21.22 0.52
N ALA A 251 -9.85 -21.80 -0.62
CA ALA A 251 -8.45 -22.05 -0.94
C ALA A 251 -7.62 -20.75 -0.95
N PHE A 252 -8.19 -19.64 -1.43
CA PHE A 252 -7.57 -18.32 -1.34
C PHE A 252 -7.44 -17.84 0.12
N VAL A 253 -8.48 -17.99 0.96
CA VAL A 253 -8.44 -17.61 2.38
C VAL A 253 -7.37 -18.41 3.14
N ASP A 254 -7.23 -19.71 2.85
CA ASP A 254 -6.26 -20.60 3.50
C ASP A 254 -4.78 -20.24 3.26
N LEU A 255 -4.52 -19.30 2.34
CA LEU A 255 -3.20 -18.72 2.11
C LEU A 255 -2.72 -17.81 3.23
N PHE A 256 -3.61 -17.30 4.09
CA PHE A 256 -3.28 -16.29 5.10
C PHE A 256 -3.42 -16.85 6.51
N ARG A 257 -2.39 -16.64 7.35
CA ARG A 257 -2.42 -17.02 8.77
C ARG A 257 -1.64 -16.03 9.62
N LEU A 258 -2.17 -15.71 10.80
CA LEU A 258 -1.40 -15.07 11.88
C LEU A 258 -0.75 -16.22 12.65
N ARG A 259 0.59 -16.30 12.63
CA ARG A 259 1.37 -17.28 13.40
C ARG A 259 2.12 -16.57 14.51
#